data_AF-A0A530AQB1-F1
#
_entry.id   AF-A0A530AQB1-F1
#
_cell.length_a   1.000
_cell.length_b   1.000
_cell.length_c   1.000
_cell.angle_alpha   90.00
_cell.angle_beta   90.00
_cell.angle_gamma   90.00
#
_symmetry.space_group_name_H-M   'P 1'
#
loop_
_entity.id
_entity.type
_entity.pdbx_description
1 polymer ?
#
loop_
_entity_poly.entity_id
_entity_poly.type
_entity_poly.pdbx_seq_one_letter_code
_entity_poly.pdbx_strand_id
1 'polypeptide(L)'
;VQETDLTRSDDAAADDKSGGAAKTGSKLLSKLGKLGKVVKTGAKLLPRAGSADQVDMTGSLVAEHFKPLKGTIAQVDGQPPALDAAVVALTALSNVLQTVTANPDPQDAIKKQGGLAELTGAVARQAQILPSPINDWLGGIAGDTSGLSQKAVTNELNAIWRADILPFCQAALNNRYPFSPESAVDVNVRDFQRLFGPTGLIDAFTNDHLINYVDTASEPWKWRADFGLYPAALAAFEQARHI
;
A
#
# COMPACT_ATOMS: atom_id res chain seq x y z
N VAL A 1 20.90 -12.95 -35.53
CA VAL A 1 20.03 -12.48 -34.44
C VAL A 1 20.89 -11.53 -33.63
N GLN A 2 20.63 -10.22 -33.70
CA GLN A 2 21.34 -9.26 -32.85
C GLN A 2 20.55 -9.18 -31.55
N GLU A 3 21.23 -9.47 -30.44
CA GLU A 3 20.63 -9.52 -29.12
C GLU A 3 20.25 -8.11 -28.66
N THR A 4 19.05 -7.99 -28.07
CA THR A 4 18.60 -6.77 -27.40
C THR A 4 19.62 -6.31 -26.37
N ASP A 5 19.82 -4.99 -26.28
CA ASP A 5 20.71 -4.27 -25.36
C ASP A 5 20.33 -4.37 -23.86
N LEU A 6 19.85 -5.55 -23.45
CA LEU A 6 19.43 -5.90 -22.09
C LEU A 6 20.47 -6.80 -21.40
N THR A 7 21.45 -7.31 -22.14
CA THR A 7 22.49 -8.24 -21.64
C THR A 7 23.91 -7.76 -21.87
N ARG A 8 24.12 -6.64 -22.57
CA ARG A 8 25.48 -6.13 -22.83
C ARG A 8 25.95 -5.32 -21.62
N SER A 9 26.97 -5.81 -20.94
CA SER A 9 27.75 -5.03 -19.97
C SER A 9 28.43 -3.86 -20.69
N ASP A 10 28.44 -2.68 -20.07
CA ASP A 10 28.96 -1.43 -20.65
C ASP A 10 30.46 -1.45 -21.04
N ASP A 11 31.18 -2.55 -20.78
CA ASP A 11 32.60 -2.73 -21.06
C ASP A 11 32.95 -3.28 -22.46
N ALA A 12 31.99 -3.46 -23.37
CA ALA A 12 32.27 -3.97 -24.72
C ALA A 12 32.52 -2.83 -25.73
N ALA A 13 33.80 -2.52 -25.85
CA ALA A 13 34.47 -1.48 -26.64
C ALA A 13 33.96 -1.21 -28.07
N ALA A 14 34.18 0.04 -28.47
CA ALA A 14 34.56 0.41 -29.82
C ALA A 14 35.83 -0.36 -30.24
N ASP A 15 35.69 -1.39 -31.06
CA ASP A 15 36.59 -1.58 -32.21
C ASP A 15 36.10 -2.65 -33.20
N ASP A 16 36.44 -2.35 -34.45
CA ASP A 16 36.78 -3.26 -35.54
C ASP A 16 35.73 -3.83 -36.53
N LYS A 17 36.16 -3.74 -37.79
CA LYS A 17 35.53 -4.16 -39.05
C LYS A 17 35.84 -5.63 -39.33
N SER A 18 34.84 -6.39 -39.77
CA SER A 18 34.90 -7.43 -40.83
C SER A 18 33.52 -8.12 -40.86
N GLY A 19 32.85 -8.39 -41.99
CA GLY A 19 33.35 -9.00 -43.22
C GLY A 19 33.02 -10.50 -43.19
N GLY A 20 31.87 -10.91 -43.74
CA GLY A 20 31.58 -12.34 -43.98
C GLY A 20 30.11 -12.73 -44.01
N ALA A 21 29.52 -12.78 -45.21
CA ALA A 21 28.24 -13.42 -45.46
C ALA A 21 28.41 -14.96 -45.48
N ALA A 22 27.62 -15.69 -44.69
CA ALA A 22 27.45 -17.14 -44.83
C ALA A 22 25.96 -17.50 -44.90
N LYS A 23 25.57 -18.01 -46.08
CA LYS A 23 24.27 -18.64 -46.35
C LYS A 23 24.24 -20.02 -45.71
N THR A 24 23.30 -20.29 -44.80
CA THR A 24 22.91 -21.66 -44.46
C THR A 24 21.42 -21.77 -44.13
N GLY A 25 20.70 -22.57 -44.93
CA GLY A 25 19.79 -23.54 -44.33
C GLY A 25 18.28 -23.30 -44.37
N SER A 26 17.72 -22.88 -45.51
CA SER A 26 16.30 -23.05 -45.82
C SER A 26 15.95 -24.56 -45.92
N LYS A 27 15.61 -25.23 -44.80
CA LYS A 27 15.14 -26.63 -44.78
C LYS A 27 14.13 -27.00 -43.67
N LEU A 28 13.45 -26.03 -43.06
CA LEU A 28 12.43 -26.31 -42.02
C LEU A 28 10.99 -25.96 -42.41
N LEU A 29 10.77 -25.33 -43.57
CA LEU A 29 9.44 -24.79 -43.94
C LEU A 29 8.64 -25.65 -44.92
N SER A 30 9.18 -26.75 -45.46
CA SER A 30 8.48 -27.58 -46.45
C SER A 30 7.64 -28.72 -45.87
N LYS A 31 7.64 -28.92 -44.54
CA LYS A 31 6.95 -30.06 -43.88
C LYS A 31 5.62 -29.74 -43.19
N LEU A 32 5.10 -28.52 -43.29
CA LEU A 32 3.84 -28.11 -42.63
C LEU A 32 2.63 -27.98 -43.57
N GLY A 33 2.70 -28.60 -44.76
CA GLY A 33 1.72 -28.45 -45.84
C GLY A 33 0.37 -29.16 -45.70
N LYS A 34 -0.13 -29.53 -44.51
CA LYS A 34 -1.42 -30.28 -44.40
C LYS A 34 -2.31 -29.93 -43.20
N LEU A 35 -2.41 -28.65 -42.82
CA LEU A 35 -3.42 -28.19 -41.85
C LEU A 35 -4.15 -26.94 -42.37
N GLY A 36 -4.64 -27.01 -43.61
CA GLY A 36 -5.49 -25.98 -44.19
C GLY A 36 -6.97 -26.25 -43.90
N LYS A 37 -7.49 -25.79 -42.74
CA LYS A 37 -8.93 -25.47 -42.58
C LYS A 37 -9.36 -24.74 -41.30
N VAL A 38 -8.46 -24.21 -40.46
CA VAL A 38 -8.84 -23.47 -39.23
C VAL A 38 -8.42 -21.98 -39.23
N VAL A 39 -7.86 -21.46 -40.34
CA VAL A 39 -7.23 -20.12 -40.37
C VAL A 39 -8.21 -18.93 -40.61
N LYS A 40 -9.50 -19.17 -40.90
CA LYS A 40 -10.38 -18.07 -41.36
C LYS A 40 -10.76 -17.02 -40.30
N THR A 41 -10.54 -17.27 -39.01
CA THR A 41 -10.83 -16.27 -37.94
C THR A 41 -9.59 -15.52 -37.46
N GLY A 42 -8.37 -15.97 -37.80
CA GLY A 42 -7.11 -15.28 -37.47
C GLY A 42 -6.69 -14.20 -38.48
N ALA A 43 -7.37 -14.11 -39.63
CA ALA A 43 -6.97 -13.24 -40.74
C ALA A 43 -7.23 -11.74 -40.52
N LYS A 44 -7.92 -11.33 -39.45
CA LYS A 44 -8.14 -9.92 -39.09
C LYS A 44 -7.09 -9.34 -38.14
N LEU A 45 -6.13 -10.15 -37.68
CA LEU A 45 -5.01 -9.73 -36.83
C LEU A 45 -3.66 -9.76 -37.56
N LEU A 46 -3.66 -10.07 -38.86
CA LEU A 46 -2.45 -10.06 -39.68
C LEU A 46 -2.36 -8.71 -40.43
N PRO A 47 -1.22 -7.99 -40.32
CA PRO A 47 -1.00 -6.78 -41.08
C PRO A 47 -1.11 -7.06 -42.59
N ARG A 48 -1.72 -6.14 -43.31
CA ARG A 48 -1.90 -6.23 -44.77
C ARG A 48 -0.53 -6.17 -45.44
N ALA A 49 -0.18 -7.20 -46.21
CA ALA A 49 1.05 -7.23 -46.99
C ALA A 49 1.08 -6.04 -47.97
N GLY A 50 1.96 -5.07 -47.71
CA GLY A 50 2.09 -3.84 -48.50
C GLY A 50 2.35 -2.57 -47.69
N SER A 51 2.09 -2.57 -46.38
CA SER A 51 2.56 -1.49 -45.50
C SER A 51 3.96 -1.84 -45.01
N ALA A 52 4.98 -1.28 -45.65
CA ALA A 52 6.35 -1.35 -45.18
C ALA A 52 6.55 -0.40 -43.99
N ASP A 53 5.79 -0.59 -42.91
CA ASP A 53 6.31 -0.20 -41.60
C ASP A 53 7.30 -1.31 -41.25
N GLN A 54 8.58 -1.04 -41.50
CA GLN A 54 9.67 -1.90 -41.07
C GLN A 54 9.50 -2.14 -39.58
N VAL A 55 9.06 -3.33 -39.21
CA VAL A 55 9.10 -3.77 -37.81
C VAL A 55 10.57 -3.73 -37.42
N ASP A 56 10.92 -2.79 -36.55
CA ASP A 56 12.29 -2.59 -36.10
C ASP A 56 12.79 -3.85 -35.37
N MET A 57 13.68 -4.59 -36.04
CA MET A 57 14.30 -5.81 -35.53
C MET A 57 15.60 -5.53 -34.75
N THR A 58 16.01 -4.27 -34.60
CA THR A 58 17.22 -3.89 -33.86
C THR A 58 17.07 -4.00 -32.35
N GLY A 59 15.82 -4.12 -31.86
CA GLY A 59 15.51 -4.13 -30.44
C GLY A 59 15.46 -2.75 -29.80
N SER A 60 15.53 -1.66 -30.58
CA SER A 60 15.54 -0.29 -30.05
C SER A 60 14.25 0.06 -29.32
N LEU A 61 13.08 -0.37 -29.83
CA LEU A 61 11.78 -0.18 -29.17
C LEU A 61 11.73 -0.83 -27.78
N VAL A 62 12.32 -2.02 -27.63
CA VAL A 62 12.40 -2.71 -26.33
C VAL A 62 13.37 -1.99 -25.41
N ALA A 63 14.54 -1.59 -25.91
CA ALA A 63 15.52 -0.85 -25.13
C ALA A 63 14.97 0.50 -24.64
N GLU A 64 14.17 1.18 -25.47
CA GLU A 64 13.49 2.43 -25.11
C GLU A 64 12.42 2.20 -24.03
N HIS A 65 11.61 1.14 -24.16
CA HIS A 65 10.61 0.78 -23.16
C HIS A 65 11.22 0.51 -21.77
N PHE A 66 12.35 -0.21 -21.72
CA PHE A 66 13.03 -0.55 -20.47
C PHE A 66 14.05 0.50 -20.00
N LYS A 67 14.25 1.59 -20.74
CA LYS A 67 15.18 2.66 -20.38
C LYS A 67 14.96 3.22 -18.97
N PRO A 68 13.72 3.49 -18.50
CA PRO A 68 13.49 3.96 -17.15
C PRO A 68 13.97 2.97 -16.08
N LEU A 69 13.74 1.67 -16.30
CA LEU A 69 14.16 0.62 -15.38
C LEU A 69 15.68 0.44 -15.36
N LYS A 70 16.34 0.47 -16.52
CA LYS A 70 17.82 0.47 -16.59
C LYS A 70 18.40 1.66 -15.84
N GLY A 71 17.78 2.83 -15.93
CA GLY A 71 18.18 4.03 -15.19
C GLY A 71 18.07 3.89 -13.66
N THR A 72 17.29 2.96 -13.13
CA THR A 72 17.18 2.76 -11.67
C THR A 72 18.34 1.98 -11.06
N ILE A 73 19.03 1.18 -11.87
CA ILE A 73 20.13 0.29 -11.45
C ILE A 73 21.51 0.77 -11.92
N ALA A 74 21.55 1.71 -12.86
CA ALA A 74 22.77 2.29 -13.35
C ALA A 74 23.20 3.49 -12.51
N GLN A 75 24.51 3.68 -12.39
CA GLN A 75 25.08 4.94 -11.91
C GLN A 75 24.97 5.98 -13.04
N VAL A 76 24.39 7.14 -12.76
CA VAL A 76 24.22 8.23 -13.74
C VAL A 76 24.89 9.47 -13.18
N ASP A 77 25.82 10.08 -13.95
CA ASP A 77 26.53 11.31 -13.56
C ASP A 77 27.21 11.25 -12.17
N GLY A 78 27.72 10.07 -11.80
CA GLY A 78 28.34 9.84 -10.49
C GLY A 78 27.36 9.58 -9.35
N GLN A 79 26.05 9.76 -9.56
CA GLN A 79 25.00 9.48 -8.58
C GLN A 79 24.73 7.98 -8.49
N PRO A 80 24.70 7.38 -7.27
CA PRO A 80 24.37 5.97 -7.10
C PRO A 80 22.97 5.64 -7.66
N PRO A 81 22.73 4.36 -7.99
CA PRO A 81 21.44 3.89 -8.48
C PRO A 81 20.28 4.37 -7.61
N ALA A 82 19.21 4.88 -8.22
CA ALA A 82 18.02 5.35 -7.50
C ALA A 82 17.39 4.23 -6.64
N LEU A 83 17.61 2.97 -7.01
CA LEU A 83 17.14 1.80 -6.28
C LEU A 83 17.82 1.62 -4.91
N ASP A 84 19.05 2.12 -4.71
CA ASP A 84 19.80 1.92 -3.47
C ASP A 84 19.06 2.52 -2.27
N ALA A 85 18.51 3.73 -2.42
CA ALA A 85 17.74 4.40 -1.37
C ALA A 85 16.46 3.62 -1.02
N ALA A 86 15.82 3.00 -2.02
CA ALA A 86 14.67 2.11 -1.80
C ALA A 86 15.06 0.84 -1.04
N VAL A 87 16.18 0.21 -1.39
CA VAL A 87 16.69 -0.98 -0.69
C VAL A 87 16.99 -0.66 0.78
N VAL A 88 17.60 0.49 1.05
CA VAL A 88 17.87 0.94 2.43
C VAL A 88 16.58 1.14 3.20
N ALA A 89 15.60 1.85 2.62
CA ALA A 89 14.31 2.09 3.26
C ALA A 89 13.54 0.79 3.55
N LEU A 90 13.51 -0.14 2.58
CA LEU A 90 12.87 -1.45 2.74
C LEU A 90 13.58 -2.31 3.78
N THR A 91 14.91 -2.28 3.84
CA THR A 91 15.69 -3.03 4.84
C THR A 91 15.37 -2.53 6.25
N ALA A 92 15.35 -1.20 6.43
CA ALA A 92 15.00 -0.61 7.72
C ALA A 92 13.57 -0.98 8.14
N LEU A 93 12.60 -0.91 7.22
CA LEU A 93 11.22 -1.33 7.48
C LEU A 93 11.13 -2.82 7.84
N SER A 94 11.79 -3.68 7.06
CA SER A 94 11.83 -5.13 7.27
C SER A 94 12.37 -5.50 8.64
N ASN A 95 13.44 -4.85 9.10
CA ASN A 95 14.04 -5.14 10.41
C ASN A 95 13.07 -4.85 11.57
N VAL A 96 12.32 -3.75 11.47
CA VAL A 96 11.28 -3.42 12.45
C VAL A 96 10.15 -4.44 12.39
N LEU A 97 9.65 -4.76 11.20
CA LEU A 97 8.58 -5.75 11.04
C LEU A 97 8.98 -7.14 11.55
N GLN A 98 10.23 -7.57 11.33
CA GLN A 98 10.74 -8.83 11.87
C GLN A 98 10.71 -8.84 13.41
N THR A 99 11.09 -7.73 14.03
CA THR A 99 11.03 -7.58 15.49
C THR A 99 9.59 -7.64 16.00
N VAL A 100 8.66 -6.95 15.33
CA VAL A 100 7.24 -7.00 15.63
C VAL A 100 6.70 -8.43 15.53
N THR A 101 7.03 -9.15 14.47
CA THR A 101 6.56 -10.53 14.26
C THR A 101 7.15 -11.54 15.23
N ALA A 102 8.34 -11.28 15.78
CA ALA A 102 8.97 -12.11 16.79
C ALA A 102 8.41 -11.87 18.20
N ASN A 103 7.64 -10.78 18.40
CA ASN A 103 7.05 -10.47 19.69
C ASN A 103 5.81 -11.36 19.97
N PRO A 104 5.66 -11.91 21.19
CA PRO A 104 4.44 -12.62 21.59
C PRO A 104 3.16 -11.78 21.47
N ASP A 105 3.28 -10.46 21.58
CA ASP A 105 2.22 -9.48 21.32
C ASP A 105 2.65 -8.51 20.22
N PRO A 106 2.42 -8.85 18.93
CA PRO A 106 2.76 -8.00 17.80
C PRO A 106 2.03 -6.64 17.82
N GLN A 107 0.84 -6.57 18.41
CA GLN A 107 0.05 -5.33 18.43
C GLN A 107 0.68 -4.34 19.41
N ASP A 108 1.08 -4.81 20.60
CA ASP A 108 1.83 -4.01 21.56
C ASP A 108 3.23 -3.62 21.04
N ALA A 109 3.89 -4.53 20.31
CA ALA A 109 5.17 -4.24 19.66
C ALA A 109 5.07 -3.07 18.68
N ILE A 110 4.05 -3.04 17.81
CA ILE A 110 3.84 -1.93 16.87
C ILE A 110 3.70 -0.58 17.59
N LYS A 111 3.01 -0.55 18.74
CA LYS A 111 2.82 0.68 19.53
C LYS A 111 4.13 1.17 20.14
N LYS A 112 4.90 0.26 20.74
CA LYS A 112 6.15 0.59 21.47
C LYS A 112 7.31 0.85 20.53
N GLN A 113 7.32 0.16 19.40
CA GLN A 113 8.35 0.26 18.38
C GLN A 113 8.05 1.48 17.51
N GLY A 114 8.25 2.66 18.11
CA GLY A 114 8.15 3.94 17.42
C GLY A 114 8.96 3.94 16.13
N GLY A 115 8.55 4.76 15.16
CA GLY A 115 9.22 4.88 13.87
C GLY A 115 8.67 4.00 12.75
N LEU A 116 7.76 3.04 13.02
CA LEU A 116 7.16 2.24 11.94
C LEU A 116 6.44 3.12 10.89
N ALA A 117 5.69 4.13 11.33
CA ALA A 117 5.05 5.09 10.43
C ALA A 117 6.06 5.92 9.63
N GLU A 118 7.18 6.31 10.24
CA GLU A 118 8.24 7.07 9.58
C GLU A 118 8.94 6.23 8.49
N LEU A 119 9.29 4.99 8.83
CA LEU A 119 9.91 4.04 7.90
C LEU A 119 8.97 3.66 6.75
N THR A 120 7.69 3.45 7.06
CA THR A 120 6.65 3.22 6.04
C THR A 120 6.54 4.43 5.11
N GLY A 121 6.55 5.64 5.67
CA GLY A 121 6.57 6.88 4.90
C GLY A 121 7.83 7.05 4.05
N ALA A 122 8.99 6.56 4.52
CA ALA A 122 10.23 6.56 3.74
C ALA A 122 10.10 5.67 2.50
N VAL A 123 9.57 4.45 2.65
CA VAL A 123 9.29 3.55 1.52
C VAL A 123 8.28 4.17 0.54
N ALA A 124 7.20 4.77 1.06
CA ALA A 124 6.19 5.44 0.24
C ALA A 124 6.79 6.60 -0.58
N ARG A 125 7.72 7.38 -0.01
CA ARG A 125 8.41 8.45 -0.75
C ARG A 125 9.31 7.91 -1.86
N GLN A 126 10.00 6.79 -1.64
CA GLN A 126 10.79 6.14 -2.69
C GLN A 126 9.90 5.63 -3.83
N ALA A 127 8.71 5.13 -3.52
CA ALA A 127 7.74 4.72 -4.53
C ALA A 127 7.37 5.86 -5.49
N GLN A 128 7.28 7.11 -5.02
CA GLN A 128 6.88 8.26 -5.84
C GLN A 128 7.90 8.65 -6.92
N ILE A 129 9.18 8.28 -6.75
CA ILE A 129 10.26 8.70 -7.64
C ILE A 129 10.78 7.58 -8.54
N LEU A 130 10.31 6.35 -8.34
CA LEU A 130 10.71 5.18 -9.14
C LEU A 130 9.71 4.94 -10.27
N PRO A 131 10.15 4.36 -11.41
CA PRO A 131 9.26 4.01 -12.51
C PRO A 131 8.43 2.76 -12.20
N SER A 132 7.36 2.58 -12.98
CA SER A 132 6.59 1.33 -12.99
C SER A 132 7.45 0.15 -13.47
N PRO A 133 7.29 -1.05 -12.86
CA PRO A 133 6.33 -1.41 -11.79
C PRO A 133 6.83 -1.23 -10.36
N ILE A 134 8.04 -0.69 -10.17
CA ILE A 134 8.69 -0.64 -8.84
C ILE A 134 7.92 0.30 -7.90
N ASN A 135 7.43 1.42 -8.42
CA ASN A 135 6.55 2.33 -7.67
C ASN A 135 5.34 1.59 -7.07
N ASP A 136 4.68 0.72 -7.84
CA ASP A 136 3.46 0.04 -7.45
C ASP A 136 3.75 -1.01 -6.36
N TRP A 137 4.88 -1.71 -6.46
CA TRP A 137 5.32 -2.66 -5.43
C TRP A 137 5.65 -1.99 -4.10
N LEU A 138 6.45 -0.92 -4.13
CA LEU A 138 6.81 -0.19 -2.91
C LEU A 138 5.59 0.53 -2.32
N GLY A 139 4.73 1.08 -3.17
CA GLY A 139 3.46 1.68 -2.78
C GLY A 139 2.54 0.66 -2.10
N GLY A 140 2.44 -0.54 -2.65
CA GLY A 140 1.69 -1.65 -2.06
C GLY A 140 2.23 -2.05 -0.68
N ILE A 141 3.55 -2.24 -0.54
CA ILE A 141 4.18 -2.57 0.74
C ILE A 141 3.92 -1.48 1.79
N ALA A 142 4.06 -0.21 1.40
CA ALA A 142 3.81 0.90 2.31
C ALA A 142 2.32 0.99 2.70
N GLY A 143 1.42 0.74 1.77
CA GLY A 143 -0.03 0.64 2.01
C GLY A 143 -0.39 -0.47 2.99
N ASP A 144 0.10 -1.68 2.75
CA ASP A 144 -0.14 -2.85 3.62
C ASP A 144 0.40 -2.62 5.04
N THR A 145 1.60 -2.02 5.15
CA THR A 145 2.21 -1.74 6.45
C THR A 145 1.48 -0.64 7.22
N SER A 146 0.98 0.38 6.51
CA SER A 146 0.12 1.42 7.09
C SER A 146 -1.18 0.81 7.62
N GLY A 147 -1.81 -0.07 6.84
CA GLY A 147 -3.03 -0.79 7.24
C GLY A 147 -2.83 -1.69 8.46
N LEU A 148 -1.67 -2.32 8.60
CA LEU A 148 -1.32 -3.08 9.80
C LEU A 148 -1.28 -2.20 11.05
N SER A 149 -0.64 -1.02 10.96
CA SER A 149 -0.54 -0.07 12.07
C SER A 149 -1.91 0.47 12.47
N GLN A 150 -2.75 0.82 11.48
CA GLN A 150 -4.12 1.26 11.71
C GLN A 150 -4.96 0.18 12.40
N LYS A 151 -4.86 -1.07 11.94
CA LYS A 151 -5.55 -2.21 12.55
C LYS A 151 -5.13 -2.42 14.00
N ALA A 152 -3.85 -2.22 14.32
CA ALA A 152 -3.37 -2.34 15.70
C ALA A 152 -3.94 -1.26 16.62
N VAL A 153 -3.96 -0.01 16.17
CA VAL A 153 -4.57 1.10 16.93
C VAL A 153 -6.06 0.85 17.13
N THR A 154 -6.79 0.48 16.09
CA THR A 154 -8.24 0.28 16.17
C THR A 154 -8.64 -0.93 17.01
N ASN A 155 -7.88 -2.03 16.95
CA ASN A 155 -8.08 -3.18 17.82
C ASN A 155 -7.87 -2.82 19.30
N GLU A 156 -6.84 -2.04 19.59
CA GLU A 156 -6.54 -1.59 20.96
C GLU A 156 -7.66 -0.71 21.52
N LEU A 157 -8.06 0.32 20.79
CA LEU A 157 -9.14 1.22 21.20
C LEU A 157 -10.42 0.44 21.49
N ASN A 158 -10.74 -0.54 20.64
CA ASN A 158 -11.87 -1.44 20.85
C ASN A 158 -11.70 -2.34 22.08
N ALA A 159 -10.49 -2.85 22.33
CA ALA A 159 -10.21 -3.69 23.49
C ALA A 159 -10.40 -2.90 24.80
N ILE A 160 -9.82 -1.70 24.89
CA ILE A 160 -9.97 -0.79 26.04
C ILE A 160 -11.45 -0.45 26.24
N TRP A 161 -12.15 -0.02 25.18
CA TRP A 161 -13.57 0.32 25.27
C TRP A 161 -14.42 -0.85 25.80
N ARG A 162 -14.18 -2.06 25.28
CA ARG A 162 -14.92 -3.27 25.68
C ARG A 162 -14.61 -3.70 27.10
N ALA A 163 -13.41 -3.46 27.60
CA ALA A 163 -13.01 -3.79 28.95
C ALA A 163 -13.54 -2.78 29.97
N ASP A 164 -13.36 -1.48 29.70
CA ASP A 164 -13.43 -0.46 30.75
C ASP A 164 -14.76 0.32 30.74
N ILE A 165 -15.43 0.41 29.58
CA ILE A 165 -16.56 1.35 29.39
C ILE A 165 -17.83 0.60 29.06
N LEU A 166 -17.77 -0.33 28.10
CA LEU A 166 -18.93 -1.05 27.60
C LEU A 166 -19.73 -1.77 28.72
N PRO A 167 -19.11 -2.46 29.69
CA PRO A 167 -19.86 -3.15 30.74
C PRO A 167 -20.68 -2.19 31.61
N PHE A 168 -20.10 -1.05 31.99
CA PHE A 168 -20.80 -0.03 32.77
C PHE A 168 -21.89 0.65 31.94
N CYS A 169 -21.59 1.00 30.69
CA CYS A 169 -22.54 1.61 29.77
C CYS A 169 -23.80 0.73 29.61
N GLN A 170 -23.62 -0.57 29.37
CA GLN A 170 -24.73 -1.51 29.26
C GLN A 170 -25.53 -1.63 30.57
N ALA A 171 -24.84 -1.73 31.71
CA ALA A 171 -25.50 -1.82 33.01
C ALA A 171 -26.32 -0.56 33.36
N ALA A 172 -25.79 0.62 33.01
CA ALA A 172 -26.40 1.91 33.31
C ALA A 172 -27.56 2.28 32.37
N LEU A 173 -27.45 1.95 31.07
CA LEU A 173 -28.33 2.48 30.03
C LEU A 173 -29.35 1.48 29.47
N ASN A 174 -29.07 0.17 29.51
CA ASN A 174 -29.96 -0.80 28.87
C ASN A 174 -31.32 -0.85 29.56
N ASN A 175 -32.39 -0.81 28.76
CA ASN A 175 -33.78 -0.80 29.25
C ASN A 175 -34.00 0.33 30.28
N ARG A 176 -33.52 1.54 29.97
CA ARG A 176 -33.72 2.74 30.77
C ARG A 176 -34.12 3.93 29.90
N TYR A 177 -35.06 4.75 30.37
CA TYR A 177 -35.39 6.03 29.75
C TYR A 177 -34.26 7.04 30.02
N PRO A 178 -33.82 7.87 29.06
CA PRO A 178 -34.41 8.11 27.73
C PRO A 178 -33.89 7.22 26.59
N PHE A 179 -32.92 6.33 26.84
CA PHE A 179 -32.27 5.52 25.79
C PHE A 179 -33.16 4.39 25.26
N SER A 180 -34.09 3.91 26.09
CA SER A 180 -35.23 3.08 25.70
C SER A 180 -36.51 3.88 25.98
N PRO A 181 -37.14 4.50 24.95
CA PRO A 181 -38.27 5.41 25.14
C PRO A 181 -39.48 4.77 25.83
N GLU A 182 -39.63 3.45 25.73
CA GLU A 182 -40.74 2.68 26.33
C GLU A 182 -40.44 2.22 27.77
N SER A 183 -39.23 2.45 28.27
CA SER A 183 -38.85 2.03 29.62
C SER A 183 -39.57 2.87 30.68
N ALA A 184 -40.25 2.20 31.61
CA ALA A 184 -40.82 2.84 32.81
C ALA A 184 -39.77 3.15 33.90
N VAL A 185 -38.53 2.72 33.71
CA VAL A 185 -37.41 2.95 34.63
C VAL A 185 -36.44 3.95 34.01
N ASP A 186 -36.17 5.04 34.71
CA ASP A 186 -35.21 6.07 34.30
C ASP A 186 -33.76 5.66 34.55
N VAL A 187 -32.84 6.15 33.72
CA VAL A 187 -31.41 6.12 34.03
C VAL A 187 -31.16 6.87 35.33
N ASN A 188 -30.34 6.29 36.22
CA ASN A 188 -29.90 6.99 37.41
C ASN A 188 -29.03 8.20 37.02
N VAL A 189 -29.37 9.40 37.51
CA VAL A 189 -28.63 10.63 37.20
C VAL A 189 -27.13 10.52 37.52
N ARG A 190 -26.74 9.81 38.58
CA ARG A 190 -25.33 9.58 38.90
C ARG A 190 -24.63 8.69 37.88
N ASP A 191 -25.31 7.66 37.40
CA ASP A 191 -24.74 6.78 36.37
C ASP A 191 -24.64 7.49 35.02
N PHE A 192 -25.64 8.32 34.69
CA PHE A 192 -25.60 9.21 33.54
C PHE A 192 -24.41 10.18 33.61
N GLN A 193 -24.26 10.88 34.74
CA GLN A 193 -23.14 11.81 34.97
C GLN A 193 -21.80 11.09 34.93
N ARG A 194 -21.70 9.87 35.46
CA ARG A 194 -20.47 9.08 35.41
C ARG A 194 -20.07 8.70 33.99
N LEU A 195 -21.04 8.50 33.10
CA LEU A 195 -20.78 8.10 31.72
C LEU A 195 -20.53 9.30 30.80
N PHE A 196 -21.41 10.31 30.83
CA PHE A 196 -21.44 11.44 29.90
C PHE A 196 -20.94 12.76 30.49
N GLY A 197 -20.85 12.87 31.82
CA GLY A 197 -20.44 14.13 32.46
C GLY A 197 -18.99 14.49 32.15
N PRO A 198 -18.57 15.73 32.47
CA PRO A 198 -17.17 16.14 32.40
C PRO A 198 -16.30 15.20 33.21
N THR A 199 -15.16 14.75 32.68
CA THR A 199 -14.30 13.72 33.30
C THR A 199 -14.97 12.36 33.52
N GLY A 200 -16.14 12.14 32.92
CA GLY A 200 -16.82 10.86 32.87
C GLY A 200 -16.09 9.86 31.97
N LEU A 201 -16.57 8.62 31.94
CA LEU A 201 -15.89 7.52 31.25
C LEU A 201 -15.64 7.80 29.75
N ILE A 202 -16.60 8.40 29.05
CA ILE A 202 -16.46 8.67 27.61
C ILE A 202 -15.50 9.85 27.36
N ASP A 203 -15.57 10.91 28.17
CA ASP A 203 -14.66 12.05 28.06
C ASP A 203 -13.22 11.63 28.39
N ALA A 204 -13.02 10.86 29.47
CA ALA A 204 -11.72 10.29 29.82
C ALA A 204 -11.14 9.44 28.69
N PHE A 205 -11.90 8.49 28.15
CA PHE A 205 -11.46 7.68 27.01
C PHE A 205 -11.06 8.52 25.79
N THR A 206 -11.86 9.55 25.50
CA THR A 206 -11.59 10.46 24.38
C THR A 206 -10.28 11.20 24.58
N ASN A 207 -10.05 11.76 25.77
CA ASN A 207 -8.83 12.53 26.07
C ASN A 207 -7.60 11.63 26.21
N ASP A 208 -7.72 10.44 26.81
CA ASP A 208 -6.60 9.57 27.14
C ASP A 208 -6.15 8.69 25.95
N HIS A 209 -7.09 8.27 25.11
CA HIS A 209 -6.82 7.29 24.05
C HIS A 209 -7.10 7.81 22.64
N LEU A 210 -8.10 8.67 22.47
CA LEU A 210 -8.60 9.04 21.14
C LEU A 210 -8.01 10.35 20.60
N ILE A 211 -7.64 11.30 21.48
CA ILE A 211 -7.34 12.69 21.11
C ILE A 211 -6.19 12.85 20.11
N ASN A 212 -5.21 11.94 20.13
CA ASN A 212 -4.08 11.97 19.20
C ASN A 212 -4.45 11.54 17.78
N TYR A 213 -5.60 10.90 17.61
CA TYR A 213 -6.07 10.35 16.35
C TYR A 213 -7.21 11.16 15.73
N VAL A 214 -7.74 12.15 16.45
CA VAL A 214 -8.93 12.92 16.06
C VAL A 214 -8.62 14.41 16.04
N ASP A 215 -9.09 15.08 14.99
CA ASP A 215 -9.21 16.52 14.94
C ASP A 215 -10.57 16.92 15.56
N THR A 216 -10.50 17.39 16.81
CA THR A 216 -11.64 17.91 17.56
C THR A 216 -11.85 19.41 17.37
N ALA A 217 -11.02 20.08 16.55
CA ALA A 217 -11.18 21.49 16.22
C ALA A 217 -12.12 21.71 15.02
N SER A 218 -12.35 20.66 14.24
CA SER A 218 -13.33 20.61 13.15
C SER A 218 -14.70 20.15 13.66
N GLU A 219 -15.78 20.72 13.11
CA GLU A 219 -17.17 20.24 13.29
C GLU A 219 -17.74 19.82 11.91
N PRO A 220 -18.11 18.54 11.70
CA PRO A 220 -17.98 17.41 12.62
C PRO A 220 -16.51 17.00 12.83
N TRP A 221 -16.25 16.28 13.93
CA TRP A 221 -14.93 15.72 14.23
C TRP A 221 -14.43 14.82 13.09
N LYS A 222 -13.11 14.83 12.85
CA LYS A 222 -12.47 14.06 11.78
C LYS A 222 -11.32 13.22 12.31
N TRP A 223 -11.12 12.05 11.74
CA TRP A 223 -9.87 11.31 11.95
C TRP A 223 -8.70 12.08 11.32
N ARG A 224 -7.58 12.17 12.05
CA ARG A 224 -6.34 12.81 11.54
C ARG A 224 -5.63 11.96 10.49
N ALA A 225 -5.87 10.65 10.50
CA ALA A 225 -5.38 9.71 9.52
C ALA A 225 -6.53 8.84 9.02
N ASP A 226 -6.38 8.26 7.84
CA ASP A 226 -7.33 7.24 7.38
C ASP A 226 -7.08 5.95 8.15
N PHE A 227 -7.96 5.61 9.08
CA PHE A 227 -7.92 4.35 9.84
C PHE A 227 -8.81 3.26 9.23
N GLY A 228 -9.42 3.51 8.05
CA GLY A 228 -10.48 2.65 7.52
C GLY A 228 -11.72 2.58 8.42
N LEU A 229 -11.88 3.55 9.34
CA LEU A 229 -12.99 3.65 10.26
C LEU A 229 -14.11 4.52 9.68
N TYR A 230 -15.36 4.12 9.88
CA TYR A 230 -16.52 4.91 9.47
C TYR A 230 -16.56 6.24 10.25
N PRO A 231 -16.78 7.39 9.57
CA PRO A 231 -16.93 8.69 10.23
C PRO A 231 -18.03 8.72 11.31
N ALA A 232 -19.08 7.91 11.13
CA ALA A 232 -20.17 7.79 12.10
C ALA A 232 -19.72 7.30 13.48
N ALA A 233 -18.59 6.56 13.57
CA ALA A 233 -18.05 6.13 14.86
C ALA A 233 -17.59 7.32 15.72
N LEU A 234 -17.10 8.41 15.10
CA LEU A 234 -16.70 9.63 15.82
C LEU A 234 -17.87 10.47 16.29
N ALA A 235 -18.95 10.49 15.51
CA ALA A 235 -20.12 11.31 15.82
C ALA A 235 -20.71 10.98 17.21
N ALA A 236 -20.65 9.73 17.65
CA ALA A 236 -21.12 9.33 18.99
C ALA A 236 -20.25 9.93 20.12
N PHE A 237 -18.93 10.01 19.94
CA PHE A 237 -18.02 10.63 20.91
C PHE A 237 -18.17 12.16 20.93
N GLU A 238 -18.31 12.77 19.76
CA GLU A 238 -18.60 14.20 19.63
C GLU A 238 -19.92 14.55 20.33
N GLN A 239 -21.00 13.81 20.04
CA GLN A 239 -22.30 13.98 20.69
C GLN A 239 -22.23 13.80 22.20
N ALA A 240 -21.54 12.78 22.69
CA ALA A 240 -21.39 12.53 24.12
C ALA A 240 -20.73 13.70 24.85
N ARG A 241 -19.85 14.47 24.19
CA ARG A 241 -19.20 15.65 24.76
C ARG A 241 -20.08 16.90 24.78
N HIS A 242 -21.14 16.93 23.96
CA HIS A 242 -22.10 18.03 23.90
C HIS A 242 -23.27 17.88 24.88
N ILE A 243 -23.41 16.72 25.53
CA ILE A 243 -24.40 16.45 26.59
C ILE A 243 -24.02 17.20 27.87
#